data_AF-A0A1Y3YRK6-F1
#
_entry.id   AF-A0A1Y3YRK6-F1
#
_cell.length_a   1.000
_cell.length_b   1.000
_cell.length_c   1.000
_cell.angle_alpha   90.00
_cell.angle_beta   90.00
_cell.angle_gamma   90.00
#
_symmetry.space_group_name_H-M   'P 1'
#
loop_
_entity.id
_entity.type
_entity.pdbx_description
1 polymer ?
#
loop_
_entity_poly.entity_id
_entity_poly.type
_entity_poly.pdbx_seq_one_letter_code
_entity_poly.pdbx_strand_id
1 'polypeptide(L)'
;MVKVGDVCPLFFSPIKDKFGLDMDYIQKFHSSDKIHIQVFTNASEEVSVSLNDLATGNSTSIPLSTYNHNDNVVMYYAILRELEDAVYTVTINGSTSEPFIVCSSDTLLEETVLIRYSHKSNNSSFDNIFWIDDIQQIFNFRVEAGFKPNGYSPQIDNEQYRNQMQEIEELYAVPYDVYNLTIGNSSGVPYWFAKHINRILCLSMVEIDGTRYVRSESSVPEMTQVIEDSQLFQISMALELQNNDIAGIGGSPEAGSSASFPAFLIDHAKDGEMLQFSAEKAAFTNVDKVEV
;
A
#
# COMPACT_ATOMS: atom_id res chain seq x y z
N MET A 1 -0.69 21.03 -18.67
CA MET A 1 0.52 20.25 -18.34
C MET A 1 0.07 18.82 -18.12
N VAL A 2 0.56 17.90 -18.93
CA VAL A 2 0.24 16.48 -18.82
C VAL A 2 1.12 15.85 -17.73
N LYS A 3 0.50 15.32 -16.67
CA LYS A 3 1.18 14.67 -15.54
C LYS A 3 0.68 13.24 -15.36
N VAL A 4 1.58 12.28 -15.31
CA VAL A 4 1.25 10.90 -14.92
C VAL A 4 1.11 10.82 -13.41
N GLY A 5 0.15 10.02 -12.92
CA GLY A 5 -0.10 9.90 -11.49
C GLY A 5 1.13 9.44 -10.69
N ASP A 6 1.26 9.92 -9.46
CA ASP A 6 2.46 9.78 -8.64
C ASP A 6 2.77 8.34 -8.19
N VAL A 7 1.75 7.49 -8.12
CA VAL A 7 1.86 6.05 -7.88
C VAL A 7 1.53 5.23 -9.13
N CYS A 8 1.91 5.70 -10.32
CA CYS A 8 1.86 4.87 -11.53
C CYS A 8 2.85 3.70 -11.41
N PRO A 9 2.44 2.46 -11.74
CA PRO A 9 3.33 1.29 -11.71
C PRO A 9 4.36 1.28 -12.85
N LEU A 10 4.24 2.17 -13.83
CA LEU A 10 5.23 2.38 -14.89
C LEU A 10 6.03 3.66 -14.64
N PHE A 11 7.33 3.62 -14.95
CA PHE A 11 8.26 4.72 -14.68
C PHE A 11 8.56 5.50 -15.95
N PHE A 12 8.46 6.82 -15.89
CA PHE A 12 8.71 7.71 -17.01
C PHE A 12 9.87 8.65 -16.69
N SER A 13 10.87 8.68 -17.57
CA SER A 13 12.05 9.57 -17.48
C SER A 13 12.74 9.59 -16.09
N PRO A 14 13.10 8.43 -15.50
CA PRO A 14 13.88 8.43 -14.27
C PRO A 14 15.26 9.10 -14.50
N ILE A 15 15.79 9.73 -13.45
CA ILE A 15 17.12 10.36 -13.51
C ILE A 15 18.16 9.25 -13.41
N LYS A 16 18.88 8.97 -14.49
CA LYS A 16 19.99 8.01 -14.51
C LYS A 16 21.32 8.75 -14.47
N ASP A 17 22.31 8.20 -13.78
CA ASP A 17 23.69 8.69 -13.91
C ASP A 17 24.23 8.29 -15.28
N LYS A 18 24.55 9.30 -16.10
CA LYS A 18 25.10 9.13 -17.44
C LYS A 18 26.54 8.60 -17.44
N PHE A 19 27.23 8.72 -16.30
CA PHE A 19 28.61 8.27 -16.14
C PHE A 19 28.72 6.94 -15.39
N GLY A 20 27.62 6.46 -14.81
CA GLY A 20 27.56 5.17 -14.12
C GLY A 20 27.48 3.99 -15.10
N LEU A 21 27.62 2.78 -14.56
CA LEU A 21 27.36 1.57 -15.32
C LEU A 21 25.92 1.54 -15.81
N ASP A 22 25.73 0.98 -17.02
CA ASP A 22 24.40 0.86 -17.61
C ASP A 22 23.54 -0.11 -16.79
N MET A 23 22.24 0.17 -16.73
CA MET A 23 21.28 -0.55 -15.91
C MET A 23 20.59 -1.62 -16.73
N ASP A 24 21.05 -2.86 -16.61
CA ASP A 24 20.39 -4.00 -17.25
C ASP A 24 19.24 -4.53 -16.36
N TYR A 25 18.20 -3.70 -16.22
CA TYR A 25 16.99 -4.07 -15.49
C TYR A 25 15.75 -3.74 -16.31
N ILE A 26 14.87 -4.73 -16.46
CA ILE A 26 13.56 -4.60 -17.10
C ILE A 26 12.50 -4.98 -16.07
N GLN A 27 11.55 -4.07 -15.82
CA GLN A 27 10.46 -4.32 -14.91
C GLN A 27 9.59 -5.47 -15.42
N LYS A 28 9.15 -6.37 -14.53
CA LYS A 28 8.36 -7.55 -14.91
C LYS A 28 6.92 -7.43 -14.47
N PHE A 29 6.01 -7.88 -15.32
CA PHE A 29 4.60 -8.10 -15.02
C PHE A 29 4.19 -9.50 -15.46
N HIS A 30 3.29 -10.12 -14.71
CA HIS A 30 2.62 -11.31 -15.15
C HIS A 30 1.45 -10.94 -16.07
N SER A 31 1.09 -11.79 -17.04
CA SER A 31 -0.01 -11.54 -17.98
C SER A 31 -1.37 -11.32 -17.28
N SER A 32 -1.54 -11.82 -16.05
CA SER A 32 -2.72 -11.60 -15.22
C SER A 32 -2.74 -10.25 -14.48
N ASP A 33 -1.63 -9.51 -14.46
CA ASP A 33 -1.54 -8.24 -13.73
C ASP A 33 -2.29 -7.12 -14.46
N LYS A 34 -2.70 -6.09 -13.69
CA LYS A 34 -3.44 -4.93 -14.19
C LYS A 34 -2.61 -3.67 -14.08
N ILE A 35 -2.06 -3.21 -15.19
CA ILE A 35 -1.22 -2.01 -15.22
C ILE A 35 -2.14 -0.79 -15.37
N HIS A 36 -2.37 -0.08 -14.27
CA HIS A 36 -3.20 1.12 -14.25
C HIS A 36 -2.39 2.34 -14.69
N ILE A 37 -2.96 3.12 -15.60
CA ILE A 37 -2.39 4.37 -16.07
C ILE A 37 -3.41 5.47 -15.78
N GLN A 38 -2.97 6.51 -15.07
CA GLN A 38 -3.73 7.73 -14.86
C GLN A 38 -2.90 8.92 -15.30
N VAL A 39 -3.51 9.79 -16.11
CA VAL A 39 -2.88 10.96 -16.69
C VAL A 39 -3.78 12.17 -16.43
N PHE A 40 -3.26 13.13 -15.70
CA PHE A 40 -3.94 14.37 -15.36
C PHE A 40 -3.52 15.46 -16.32
N THR A 41 -4.49 16.24 -16.77
CA THR A 41 -4.26 17.34 -17.69
C THR A 41 -5.29 18.45 -17.48
N ASN A 42 -5.04 19.61 -18.08
CA ASN A 42 -6.01 20.67 -18.14
C ASN A 42 -7.13 20.30 -19.13
N ALA A 43 -8.37 20.73 -18.89
CA ALA A 43 -9.53 20.39 -19.73
C ALA A 43 -9.39 20.75 -21.24
N SER A 44 -8.43 21.60 -21.60
CA SER A 44 -8.16 22.03 -22.99
C SER A 44 -7.06 21.24 -23.70
N GLU A 45 -6.37 20.32 -23.02
CA GLU A 45 -5.23 19.58 -23.55
C GLU A 45 -5.63 18.14 -23.92
N GLU A 46 -5.29 17.71 -25.14
CA GLU A 46 -5.53 16.33 -25.59
C GLU A 46 -4.43 15.38 -25.07
N VAL A 47 -4.83 14.16 -24.71
CA VAL A 47 -3.94 13.10 -24.24
C VAL A 47 -4.01 11.91 -25.21
N SER A 48 -2.84 11.49 -25.66
CA SER A 48 -2.61 10.29 -26.46
C SER A 48 -1.74 9.33 -25.67
N VAL A 49 -2.13 8.06 -25.66
CA VAL A 49 -1.36 6.98 -25.04
C VAL A 49 -1.23 5.84 -26.04
N SER A 50 0.00 5.39 -26.28
CA SER A 50 0.29 4.23 -27.11
C SER A 50 1.06 3.16 -26.35
N LEU A 51 0.77 1.90 -26.67
CA LEU A 51 1.54 0.74 -26.26
C LEU A 51 2.46 0.36 -27.42
N ASN A 52 3.76 0.33 -27.19
CA ASN A 52 4.74 -0.05 -28.18
C ASN A 52 5.27 -1.44 -27.84
N ASP A 53 5.02 -2.42 -28.70
CA ASP A 53 5.60 -3.75 -28.64
C ASP A 53 7.00 -3.72 -29.26
N LEU A 54 8.02 -3.95 -28.44
CA LEU A 54 9.42 -3.92 -28.88
C LEU A 54 9.84 -5.20 -29.60
N ALA A 55 9.11 -6.31 -29.44
CA ALA A 55 9.39 -7.55 -30.15
C ALA A 55 8.92 -7.48 -31.60
N THR A 56 7.72 -6.94 -31.84
CA THR A 56 7.16 -6.81 -33.20
C THR A 56 7.43 -5.44 -33.84
N GLY A 57 7.79 -4.43 -33.05
CA GLY A 57 7.97 -3.04 -33.50
C GLY A 57 6.65 -2.29 -33.74
N ASN A 58 5.51 -2.89 -33.39
CA ASN A 58 4.20 -2.30 -33.58
C ASN A 58 3.84 -1.33 -32.44
N SER A 59 3.14 -0.25 -32.77
CA SER A 59 2.59 0.69 -31.80
C SER A 59 1.07 0.72 -31.95
N THR A 60 0.36 0.48 -30.85
CA THR A 60 -1.11 0.47 -30.78
C THR A 60 -1.63 1.60 -29.90
N SER A 61 -2.67 2.31 -30.35
CA SER A 61 -3.29 3.35 -29.54
C SER A 61 -4.13 2.72 -28.42
N ILE A 62 -3.96 3.20 -27.19
CA ILE A 62 -4.73 2.74 -26.03
C ILE A 62 -5.99 3.63 -25.90
N PRO A 63 -7.20 3.05 -25.87
CA PRO A 63 -8.41 3.81 -25.60
C PRO A 63 -8.42 4.30 -24.14
N LEU A 64 -8.73 5.59 -23.95
CA LEU A 64 -8.75 6.23 -22.64
C LEU A 64 -10.17 6.51 -22.19
N SER A 65 -10.45 6.19 -20.93
CA SER A 65 -11.64 6.68 -20.22
C SER A 65 -11.33 8.01 -19.54
N THR A 66 -12.36 8.81 -19.28
CA THR A 66 -12.22 10.15 -18.70
C THR A 66 -12.94 10.26 -17.37
N TYR A 67 -12.32 10.96 -16.43
CA TYR A 67 -12.90 11.33 -15.14
C TYR A 67 -12.66 12.82 -14.89
N ASN A 68 -13.74 13.57 -14.67
CA ASN A 68 -13.66 14.99 -14.35
C ASN A 68 -13.29 15.14 -12.88
N HIS A 69 -12.04 15.46 -12.60
CA HIS A 69 -11.55 15.63 -11.23
C HIS A 69 -12.06 16.95 -10.62
N ASN A 70 -12.00 18.03 -11.39
CA ASN A 70 -12.61 19.33 -11.07
C ASN A 70 -12.77 20.15 -12.36
N ASP A 71 -13.25 21.41 -12.25
CA ASP A 71 -13.54 22.28 -13.40
C ASP A 71 -12.33 22.52 -14.34
N ASN A 72 -11.11 22.39 -13.82
CA ASN A 72 -9.89 22.68 -14.58
C ASN A 72 -9.10 21.43 -14.94
N VAL A 73 -9.25 20.35 -14.18
CA VAL A 73 -8.43 19.14 -14.29
C VAL A 73 -9.29 17.95 -14.70
N VAL A 74 -8.88 17.32 -15.80
CA VAL A 74 -9.44 16.05 -16.29
C VAL A 74 -8.39 14.96 -16.14
N MET A 75 -8.83 13.81 -15.63
CA MET A 75 -8.02 12.60 -15.58
C MET A 75 -8.42 11.66 -16.72
N TYR A 76 -7.46 11.31 -17.56
CA TYR A 76 -7.56 10.21 -18.52
C TYR A 76 -6.97 8.95 -17.88
N TYR A 77 -7.63 7.80 -18.07
CA TYR A 77 -7.14 6.57 -17.50
C TYR A 77 -7.39 5.37 -18.40
N ALA A 78 -6.53 4.37 -18.26
CA ALA A 78 -6.63 3.07 -18.90
C ALA A 78 -6.05 2.00 -17.99
N ILE A 79 -6.45 0.76 -18.24
CA ILE A 79 -5.91 -0.40 -17.52
C ILE A 79 -5.46 -1.39 -18.57
N LEU A 80 -4.15 -1.60 -18.68
CA LEU A 80 -3.59 -2.62 -19.56
C LEU A 80 -3.75 -3.97 -18.88
N ARG A 81 -4.27 -4.94 -19.63
CA ARG A 81 -4.61 -6.28 -19.17
C ARG A 81 -4.41 -7.25 -20.33
N GLU A 82 -4.17 -8.52 -20.01
CA GLU A 82 -4.13 -9.60 -21.01
C GLU A 82 -3.15 -9.31 -22.15
N LEU A 83 -2.03 -8.67 -21.82
CA LEU A 83 -0.95 -8.45 -22.77
C LEU A 83 -0.25 -9.78 -23.05
N GLU A 84 0.15 -9.98 -24.31
CA GLU A 84 0.92 -11.15 -24.72
C GLU A 84 2.36 -11.08 -24.19
N ASP A 85 3.07 -12.21 -24.26
CA ASP A 85 4.45 -12.29 -23.79
C ASP A 85 5.38 -11.52 -24.72
N ALA A 86 5.78 -10.31 -24.30
CA ALA A 86 6.72 -9.47 -25.01
C ALA A 86 7.31 -8.38 -24.09
N VAL A 87 8.24 -7.61 -24.64
CA VAL A 87 8.76 -6.39 -24.00
C VAL A 87 8.03 -5.19 -24.59
N TYR A 88 7.50 -4.35 -23.72
CA TYR A 88 6.70 -3.19 -24.09
C TYR A 88 7.29 -1.90 -23.53
N THR A 89 6.90 -0.79 -24.16
CA THR A 89 6.95 0.54 -23.55
C THR A 89 5.58 1.22 -23.72
N VAL A 90 5.27 2.16 -22.84
CA VAL A 90 4.10 3.03 -23.00
C VAL A 90 4.58 4.43 -23.32
N THR A 91 3.98 5.09 -24.32
CA THR A 91 4.26 6.49 -24.65
C THR A 91 3.03 7.35 -24.37
N ILE A 92 3.21 8.42 -23.61
CA ILE A 92 2.18 9.40 -23.24
C ILE A 92 2.64 10.76 -23.74
N ASN A 93 1.95 11.31 -24.76
CA ASN A 93 2.29 12.60 -25.38
C ASN A 93 3.79 12.82 -25.64
N GLY A 94 4.48 11.78 -26.15
CA GLY A 94 5.91 11.82 -26.48
C GLY A 94 6.86 11.46 -25.33
N SER A 95 6.38 11.29 -24.10
CA SER A 95 7.17 10.74 -22.99
C SER A 95 7.00 9.23 -22.92
N THR A 96 8.10 8.49 -23.10
CA THR A 96 8.12 7.02 -23.09
C THR A 96 8.53 6.49 -21.72
N SER A 97 7.91 5.38 -21.30
CA SER A 97 8.26 4.68 -20.07
C SER A 97 9.58 3.92 -20.19
N GLU A 98 10.16 3.54 -19.06
CA GLU A 98 11.13 2.44 -19.02
C GLU A 98 10.49 1.17 -19.60
N PRO A 99 11.28 0.28 -20.23
CA PRO A 99 10.77 -0.96 -20.77
C PRO A 99 10.29 -1.87 -19.64
N PHE A 100 9.21 -2.59 -19.91
CA PHE A 100 8.70 -3.65 -19.04
C PHE A 100 8.40 -4.89 -19.86
N ILE A 101 8.59 -6.06 -19.26
CA ILE A 101 8.26 -7.35 -19.85
C ILE A 101 6.95 -7.86 -19.28
N VAL A 102 6.12 -8.43 -20.13
CA VAL A 102 4.98 -9.24 -19.73
C VAL A 102 5.33 -10.70 -19.99
N CYS A 103 5.07 -11.57 -19.02
CA CYS A 103 5.29 -13.00 -19.14
C CYS A 103 4.13 -13.77 -18.50
N SER A 104 3.65 -14.80 -19.18
CA SER A 104 2.56 -15.68 -18.75
C SER A 104 3.01 -16.90 -17.96
N SER A 105 4.33 -17.06 -17.75
CA SER A 105 4.89 -18.22 -17.04
C SER A 105 4.74 -18.06 -15.52
N ASP A 106 4.19 -19.09 -14.87
CA ASP A 106 4.04 -19.14 -13.42
C ASP A 106 5.39 -19.10 -12.66
N THR A 107 6.50 -19.45 -13.31
CA THR A 107 7.84 -19.27 -12.72
C THR A 107 8.12 -17.82 -12.34
N LEU A 108 7.53 -16.85 -13.04
CA LEU A 108 7.63 -15.44 -12.65
C LEU A 108 6.98 -15.19 -11.28
N LEU A 109 5.88 -15.88 -10.98
CA LEU A 109 5.15 -15.74 -9.72
C LEU A 109 5.92 -16.33 -8.54
N GLU A 110 6.81 -17.28 -8.78
CA GLU A 110 7.68 -17.86 -7.74
C GLU A 110 8.83 -16.92 -7.36
N GLU A 111 9.25 -16.04 -8.27
CA GLU A 111 10.39 -15.13 -8.10
C GLU A 111 10.00 -13.68 -7.76
N THR A 112 8.71 -13.37 -7.81
CA THR A 112 8.19 -12.00 -7.64
C THR A 112 6.95 -11.97 -6.77
N VAL A 113 6.75 -10.85 -6.07
CA VAL A 113 5.51 -10.59 -5.33
C VAL A 113 4.64 -9.61 -6.09
N LEU A 114 3.33 -9.74 -5.92
CA LEU A 114 2.37 -8.76 -6.37
C LEU A 114 2.01 -7.79 -5.24
N ILE A 115 2.40 -6.53 -5.40
CA ILE A 115 1.99 -5.45 -4.52
C ILE A 115 0.72 -4.81 -5.11
N ARG A 116 -0.39 -4.94 -4.40
CA ARG A 116 -1.67 -4.32 -4.72
C ARG A 116 -1.89 -3.14 -3.80
N TYR A 117 -2.18 -1.98 -4.36
CA TYR A 117 -2.32 -0.77 -3.54
C TYR A 117 -3.47 0.13 -3.99
N SER A 118 -4.04 0.82 -3.02
CA SER A 118 -5.11 1.79 -3.20
C SER A 118 -5.21 2.71 -1.97
N HIS A 119 -6.15 3.63 -1.97
CA HIS A 119 -6.42 4.53 -0.85
C HIS A 119 -7.87 4.48 -0.42
N LYS A 120 -8.13 4.79 0.84
CA LYS A 120 -9.46 4.83 1.46
C LYS A 120 -10.39 5.89 0.87
N SER A 121 -9.84 6.87 0.16
CA SER A 121 -10.58 7.94 -0.52
C SER A 121 -9.72 8.59 -1.60
N ASN A 122 -10.28 9.54 -2.35
CA ASN A 122 -9.55 10.37 -3.31
C ASN A 122 -8.73 11.50 -2.65
N ASN A 123 -8.83 11.67 -1.32
CA ASN A 123 -8.09 12.69 -0.58
C ASN A 123 -6.71 12.18 -0.16
N SER A 124 -5.91 11.77 -1.16
CA SER A 124 -4.54 11.34 -0.94
C SER A 124 -3.55 12.49 -1.16
N SER A 125 -2.34 12.40 -0.61
CA SER A 125 -1.26 13.35 -0.89
C SER A 125 -0.60 13.17 -2.27
N PHE A 126 -1.06 12.20 -3.05
CA PHE A 126 -0.55 11.84 -4.36
C PHE A 126 -1.56 12.21 -5.46
N ASP A 127 -1.06 12.60 -6.63
CA ASP A 127 -1.92 12.90 -7.77
C ASP A 127 -2.43 11.58 -8.40
N ASN A 128 -3.43 10.98 -7.77
CA ASN A 128 -4.07 9.73 -8.17
C ASN A 128 -5.53 9.72 -7.71
N ILE A 129 -6.41 9.10 -8.51
CA ILE A 129 -7.82 8.88 -8.16
C ILE A 129 -7.99 7.40 -7.82
N PHE A 130 -8.44 7.12 -6.60
CA PHE A 130 -8.60 5.77 -6.08
C PHE A 130 -10.05 5.28 -6.09
N TRP A 131 -11.02 6.17 -6.31
CA TRP A 131 -12.44 5.87 -6.35
C TRP A 131 -13.08 6.57 -7.55
N ILE A 132 -13.67 5.79 -8.45
CA ILE A 132 -14.40 6.24 -9.63
C ILE A 132 -15.76 5.56 -9.58
N ASP A 133 -16.85 6.33 -9.57
CA ASP A 133 -18.23 5.82 -9.51
C ASP A 133 -18.44 4.77 -8.41
N ASP A 134 -17.97 5.08 -7.18
CA ASP A 134 -17.98 4.19 -6.00
C ASP A 134 -17.20 2.87 -6.15
N ILE A 135 -16.42 2.72 -7.23
CA ILE A 135 -15.55 1.57 -7.46
C ILE A 135 -14.12 1.95 -7.10
N GLN A 136 -13.57 1.24 -6.13
CA GLN A 136 -12.17 1.39 -5.74
C GLN A 136 -11.24 0.88 -6.85
N GLN A 137 -10.32 1.74 -7.28
CA GLN A 137 -9.26 1.42 -8.23
C GLN A 137 -8.08 0.81 -7.47
N ILE A 138 -7.67 -0.40 -7.87
CA ILE A 138 -6.58 -1.14 -7.23
C ILE A 138 -5.45 -1.29 -8.24
N PHE A 139 -4.32 -0.67 -7.93
CA PHE A 139 -3.12 -0.68 -8.76
C PHE A 139 -2.30 -1.93 -8.45
N ASN A 140 -1.65 -2.47 -9.49
CA ASN A 140 -0.74 -3.60 -9.36
C ASN A 140 0.69 -3.14 -9.66
N PHE A 141 1.63 -3.55 -8.82
CA PHE A 141 3.06 -3.42 -9.04
C PHE A 141 3.72 -4.75 -8.69
N ARG A 142 4.36 -5.38 -9.67
CA ARG A 142 5.09 -6.63 -9.49
C ARG A 142 6.58 -6.35 -9.45
N VAL A 143 7.28 -7.01 -8.53
CA VAL A 143 8.71 -6.84 -8.34
C VAL A 143 9.31 -8.08 -7.68
N GLU A 144 10.58 -8.37 -7.97
CA GLU A 144 11.40 -9.33 -7.24
C GLU A 144 11.52 -8.86 -5.80
N ALA A 145 10.70 -9.40 -4.90
CA ALA A 145 10.77 -9.05 -3.49
C ALA A 145 10.31 -10.24 -2.64
N GLY A 146 10.43 -10.08 -1.33
CA GLY A 146 9.92 -11.07 -0.39
C GLY A 146 10.38 -10.81 1.04
N PHE A 147 9.84 -11.62 1.93
CA PHE A 147 10.19 -11.61 3.35
C PHE A 147 11.17 -12.76 3.61
N LYS A 148 12.42 -12.41 3.92
CA LYS A 148 13.44 -13.41 4.28
C LYS A 148 13.22 -13.85 5.72
N PRO A 149 13.48 -15.13 6.10
CA PRO A 149 13.35 -15.58 7.48
C PRO A 149 14.19 -14.78 8.48
N ASN A 150 15.37 -14.30 8.07
CA ASN A 150 16.24 -13.44 8.90
C ASN A 150 15.78 -11.97 8.95
N GLY A 151 14.75 -11.61 8.20
CA GLY A 151 14.09 -10.31 8.25
C GLY A 151 12.91 -10.26 9.22
N TYR A 152 12.60 -11.37 9.90
CA TYR A 152 11.61 -11.42 10.97
C TYR A 152 12.21 -10.92 12.28
N SER A 153 11.51 -9.99 12.93
CA SER A 153 11.86 -9.47 14.25
C SER A 153 10.63 -9.49 15.16
N PRO A 154 10.61 -10.31 16.23
CA PRO A 154 9.58 -10.20 17.25
C PRO A 154 9.79 -8.91 18.03
N GLN A 155 8.71 -8.20 18.30
CA GLN A 155 8.68 -6.97 19.07
C GLN A 155 7.62 -7.04 20.18
N ILE A 156 7.68 -6.07 21.08
CA ILE A 156 6.76 -5.94 22.20
C ILE A 156 6.42 -4.46 22.38
N ASP A 157 5.14 -4.15 22.51
CA ASP A 157 4.67 -2.88 23.03
C ASP A 157 4.24 -3.10 24.49
N ASN A 158 4.93 -2.44 25.42
CA ASN A 158 4.72 -2.64 26.84
C ASN A 158 4.96 -1.38 27.68
N GLU A 159 4.33 -1.36 28.85
CA GLU A 159 4.52 -0.31 29.85
C GLU A 159 4.83 -0.94 31.21
N GLN A 160 5.92 -0.46 31.83
CA GLN A 160 6.44 -0.96 33.10
C GLN A 160 6.67 0.18 34.08
N TYR A 161 6.50 -0.09 35.37
CA TYR A 161 7.00 0.78 36.43
C TYR A 161 7.91 0.02 37.39
N ARG A 162 8.75 0.79 38.09
CA ARG A 162 9.60 0.26 39.15
C ARG A 162 9.08 0.73 40.50
N ASN A 163 8.79 -0.19 41.40
CA ASN A 163 8.29 0.14 42.73
C ASN A 163 9.41 0.68 43.65
N GLN A 164 9.06 1.11 44.87
CA GLN A 164 10.02 1.64 45.84
C GLN A 164 11.07 0.60 46.30
N MET A 165 10.76 -0.69 46.14
CA MET A 165 11.64 -1.83 46.43
C MET A 165 12.54 -2.20 45.25
N GLN A 166 12.52 -1.42 44.16
CA GLN A 166 13.26 -1.67 42.92
C GLN A 166 12.78 -2.88 42.10
N GLU A 167 11.56 -3.38 42.34
CA GLU A 167 10.96 -4.46 41.55
C GLU A 167 10.24 -3.87 40.33
N ILE A 168 10.30 -4.57 39.19
CA ILE A 168 9.64 -4.18 37.94
C ILE A 168 8.26 -4.83 37.91
N GLU A 169 7.24 -4.03 37.67
CA GLU A 169 5.86 -4.46 37.52
C GLU A 169 5.38 -4.10 36.10
N GLU A 170 4.86 -5.10 35.38
CA GLU A 170 4.32 -4.95 34.01
C GLU A 170 2.85 -4.50 34.09
N LEU A 171 2.52 -3.35 33.49
CA LEU A 171 1.14 -2.86 33.41
C LEU A 171 0.40 -3.49 32.23
N TYR A 172 1.05 -3.51 31.07
CA TYR A 172 0.60 -4.26 29.91
C TYR A 172 1.79 -4.64 29.03
N ALA A 173 1.62 -5.70 28.26
CA ALA A 173 2.58 -6.17 27.27
C ALA A 173 1.83 -6.87 26.14
N VAL A 174 2.01 -6.41 24.90
CA VAL A 174 1.42 -7.00 23.70
C VAL A 174 2.53 -7.27 22.68
N PRO A 175 2.76 -8.54 22.29
CA PRO A 175 3.71 -8.84 21.25
C PRO A 175 3.17 -8.44 19.87
N TYR A 176 4.08 -8.02 18.98
CA TYR A 176 3.80 -7.83 17.57
C TYR A 176 5.01 -8.23 16.74
N ASP A 177 4.78 -8.49 15.46
CA ASP A 177 5.83 -8.97 14.56
C ASP A 177 6.16 -7.92 13.50
N VAL A 178 7.45 -7.68 13.32
CA VAL A 178 7.98 -6.84 12.25
C VAL A 178 8.67 -7.72 11.21
N TYR A 179 8.35 -7.48 9.94
CA TYR A 179 8.89 -8.19 8.79
C TYR A 179 9.64 -7.22 7.89
N ASN A 180 10.90 -7.54 7.56
CA ASN A 180 11.68 -6.75 6.62
C ASN A 180 11.39 -7.19 5.18
N LEU A 181 10.64 -6.38 4.43
CA LEU A 181 10.44 -6.56 3.00
C LEU A 181 11.76 -6.25 2.28
N THR A 182 12.31 -7.24 1.58
CA THR A 182 13.47 -7.05 0.71
C THR A 182 13.02 -6.99 -0.74
N ILE A 183 13.40 -5.94 -1.46
CA ILE A 183 13.14 -5.72 -2.89
C ILE A 183 14.46 -5.77 -3.64
N GLY A 184 14.48 -6.49 -4.75
CA GLY A 184 15.65 -6.81 -5.54
C GLY A 184 16.24 -8.18 -5.19
N ASN A 185 16.55 -8.95 -6.22
CA ASN A 185 17.34 -10.18 -6.12
C ASN A 185 18.85 -9.84 -6.11
N SER A 186 19.71 -10.83 -6.38
CA SER A 186 21.16 -10.63 -6.48
C SER A 186 21.63 -9.70 -7.60
N SER A 187 20.75 -9.24 -8.47
CA SER A 187 21.02 -8.24 -9.51
C SER A 187 20.60 -6.83 -9.07
N GLY A 188 19.74 -6.72 -8.05
CA GLY A 188 19.20 -5.45 -7.57
C GLY A 188 18.10 -4.87 -8.46
N VAL A 189 17.56 -3.74 -8.02
CA VAL A 189 16.55 -2.94 -8.71
C VAL A 189 16.98 -1.47 -8.79
N PRO A 190 16.42 -0.69 -9.73
CA PRO A 190 16.68 0.74 -9.82
C PRO A 190 16.27 1.53 -8.56
N TYR A 191 16.98 2.61 -8.25
CA TYR A 191 16.66 3.43 -7.06
C TYR A 191 15.24 4.02 -7.08
N TRP A 192 14.64 4.24 -8.25
CA TRP A 192 13.28 4.77 -8.34
C TRP A 192 12.22 3.80 -7.80
N PHE A 193 12.55 2.52 -7.65
CA PHE A 193 11.71 1.55 -6.95
C PHE A 193 11.60 1.89 -5.46
N ALA A 194 12.68 2.37 -4.83
CA ALA A 194 12.67 2.83 -3.43
C ALA A 194 11.75 4.05 -3.28
N LYS A 195 11.81 4.99 -4.24
CA LYS A 195 10.90 6.14 -4.28
C LYS A 195 9.45 5.70 -4.45
N HIS A 196 9.18 4.73 -5.31
CA HIS A 196 7.84 4.24 -5.58
C HIS A 196 7.24 3.51 -4.37
N ILE A 197 7.97 2.57 -3.77
CA ILE A 197 7.49 1.86 -2.59
C ILE A 197 7.31 2.80 -1.40
N ASN A 198 8.16 3.83 -1.25
CA ASN A 198 7.99 4.85 -0.23
C ASN A 198 6.63 5.58 -0.36
N ARG A 199 6.20 5.85 -1.60
CA ARG A 199 4.89 6.47 -1.88
C ARG A 199 3.74 5.49 -1.66
N ILE A 200 3.86 4.26 -2.17
CA ILE A 200 2.84 3.20 -2.01
C ILE A 200 2.51 3.01 -0.53
N LEU A 201 3.52 2.95 0.33
CA LEU A 201 3.32 2.68 1.77
C LEU A 201 2.82 3.88 2.57
N CYS A 202 2.68 5.05 1.95
CA CYS A 202 1.90 6.15 2.53
C CYS A 202 0.39 6.01 2.23
N LEU A 203 -0.02 5.05 1.40
CA LEU A 203 -1.42 4.76 1.12
C LEU A 203 -2.02 3.89 2.23
N SER A 204 -3.34 3.91 2.36
CA SER A 204 -4.05 3.21 3.45
C SER A 204 -4.35 1.74 3.15
N MET A 205 -4.11 1.26 1.93
CA MET A 205 -4.31 -0.11 1.54
C MET A 205 -3.11 -0.56 0.71
N VAL A 206 -2.29 -1.44 1.30
CA VAL A 206 -1.17 -2.09 0.62
C VAL A 206 -1.25 -3.58 0.95
N GLU A 207 -1.41 -4.40 -0.08
CA GLU A 207 -1.42 -5.85 0.02
C GLU A 207 -0.21 -6.41 -0.72
N ILE A 208 0.54 -7.30 -0.08
CA ILE A 208 1.67 -8.03 -0.69
C ILE A 208 1.24 -9.49 -0.71
N ASP A 209 1.07 -10.04 -1.91
CA ASP A 209 0.53 -11.40 -2.15
C ASP A 209 -0.75 -11.69 -1.35
N GLY A 210 -1.66 -10.71 -1.32
CA GLY A 210 -2.97 -10.82 -0.68
C GLY A 210 -2.97 -10.57 0.84
N THR A 211 -1.81 -10.39 1.47
CA THR A 211 -1.72 -10.04 2.90
C THR A 211 -1.52 -8.55 3.07
N ARG A 212 -2.24 -7.91 4.00
CA ARG A 212 -2.16 -6.46 4.21
C ARG A 212 -1.03 -6.08 5.13
N TYR A 213 -0.23 -5.11 4.70
CA TYR A 213 0.90 -4.58 5.46
C TYR A 213 0.79 -3.07 5.63
N VAL A 214 1.36 -2.59 6.74
CA VAL A 214 1.60 -1.18 7.01
C VAL A 214 3.09 -0.97 7.30
N ARG A 215 3.54 0.26 7.14
CA ARG A 215 4.90 0.65 7.54
C ARG A 215 5.05 0.48 9.05
N SER A 216 6.16 -0.14 9.48
CA SER A 216 6.53 -0.16 10.88
C SER A 216 7.05 1.21 11.29
N GLU A 217 6.37 1.85 12.24
CA GLU A 217 6.67 3.17 12.78
C GLU A 217 7.13 4.20 11.71
N SER A 218 8.37 4.68 11.82
CA SER A 218 9.01 5.67 10.95
C SER A 218 9.95 5.05 9.91
N SER A 219 9.86 3.73 9.68
CA SER A 219 10.74 3.02 8.75
C SER A 219 10.74 3.64 7.35
N VAL A 220 11.94 3.87 6.83
CA VAL A 220 12.16 4.38 5.47
C VAL A 220 12.80 3.28 4.63
N PRO A 221 12.61 3.28 3.29
CA PRO A 221 13.35 2.36 2.44
C PRO A 221 14.85 2.61 2.52
N GLU A 222 15.59 1.58 2.93
CA GLU A 222 17.04 1.58 2.99
C GLU A 222 17.59 0.96 1.69
N MET A 223 18.55 1.62 1.06
CA MET A 223 19.15 1.13 -0.18
C MET A 223 20.57 0.65 0.08
N THR A 224 20.84 -0.60 -0.28
CA THR A 224 22.18 -1.19 -0.25
C THR A 224 22.59 -1.52 -1.67
N GLN A 225 23.79 -1.11 -2.08
CA GLN A 225 24.30 -1.37 -3.41
C GLN A 225 24.65 -2.85 -3.56
N VAL A 226 24.24 -3.47 -4.68
CA VAL A 226 24.44 -4.92 -4.90
C VAL A 226 25.79 -5.21 -5.53
N ILE A 227 26.23 -4.34 -6.44
CA ILE A 227 27.51 -4.43 -7.16
C ILE A 227 28.14 -3.04 -7.10
N GLU A 228 29.43 -2.98 -6.76
CA GLU A 228 30.19 -1.72 -6.72
C GLU A 228 30.07 -0.97 -8.06
N ASP A 229 29.90 0.36 -7.97
CA ASP A 229 29.66 1.27 -9.11
C ASP A 229 28.43 0.98 -9.99
N SER A 230 27.56 0.02 -9.62
CA SER A 230 26.28 -0.19 -10.29
C SER A 230 25.20 0.77 -9.79
N GLN A 231 24.22 1.06 -10.64
CA GLN A 231 23.04 1.86 -10.29
C GLN A 231 21.85 0.97 -9.85
N LEU A 232 22.15 -0.25 -9.37
CA LEU A 232 21.18 -1.24 -8.92
C LEU A 232 21.37 -1.54 -7.43
N PHE A 233 20.24 -1.58 -6.72
CA PHE A 233 20.20 -1.63 -5.26
C PHE A 233 19.30 -2.75 -4.79
N GLN A 234 19.64 -3.34 -3.66
CA GLN A 234 18.70 -4.07 -2.84
C GLN A 234 18.06 -3.05 -1.90
N ILE A 235 16.73 -3.03 -1.84
CA ILE A 235 15.97 -2.11 -0.99
C ILE A 235 15.37 -2.93 0.15
N SER A 236 15.48 -2.45 1.39
CA SER A 236 14.87 -3.08 2.56
C SER A 236 13.99 -2.11 3.33
N MET A 237 12.90 -2.60 3.91
CA MET A 237 12.09 -1.82 4.84
C MET A 237 11.24 -2.67 5.79
N ALA A 238 11.06 -2.15 7.00
CA ALA A 238 10.29 -2.80 8.04
C ALA A 238 8.79 -2.55 7.88
N LEU A 239 8.02 -3.65 7.81
CA LEU A 239 6.58 -3.66 7.70
C LEU A 239 5.96 -4.49 8.83
N GLU A 240 4.72 -4.18 9.16
CA GLU A 240 3.90 -4.94 10.10
C GLU A 240 2.61 -5.38 9.39
N LEU A 241 2.01 -6.47 9.86
CA LEU A 241 0.68 -6.85 9.40
C LEU A 241 -0.31 -5.76 9.81
N GLN A 242 -1.17 -5.34 8.88
CA GLN A 242 -2.20 -4.33 9.20
C GLN A 242 -3.17 -4.84 10.27
N ASN A 243 -3.45 -6.15 10.26
CA ASN A 243 -4.27 -6.82 11.25
C ASN A 243 -3.40 -7.91 11.88
N ASN A 244 -2.98 -7.70 13.13
CA ASN A 244 -2.33 -8.74 13.91
C ASN A 244 -3.40 -9.70 14.43
N ASP A 245 -3.25 -10.98 14.10
CA ASP A 245 -4.09 -12.03 14.68
C ASP A 245 -3.58 -12.36 16.09
N ILE A 246 -4.13 -11.68 17.09
CA ILE A 246 -3.89 -11.95 18.51
C ILE A 246 -4.93 -12.98 19.03
N ALA A 247 -5.74 -13.60 18.15
CA ALA A 247 -6.75 -14.55 18.57
C ALA A 247 -6.10 -15.74 19.28
N GLY A 248 -6.37 -15.85 20.59
CA GLY A 248 -5.82 -16.89 21.47
C GLY A 248 -4.83 -16.38 22.53
N ILE A 249 -4.28 -15.17 22.41
CA ILE A 249 -3.49 -14.51 23.48
C ILE A 249 -4.40 -13.57 24.31
N GLY A 250 -5.49 -13.09 23.72
CA GLY A 250 -6.56 -12.41 24.43
C GLY A 250 -7.38 -13.40 25.25
N GLY A 251 -7.04 -13.57 26.53
CA GLY A 251 -8.04 -13.97 27.50
C GLY A 251 -9.21 -12.99 27.40
N SER A 252 -10.43 -13.49 27.22
CA SER A 252 -11.60 -12.65 27.50
C SER A 252 -11.37 -12.07 28.90
N PRO A 253 -11.40 -10.74 29.10
CA PRO A 253 -11.23 -10.20 30.43
C PRO A 253 -12.26 -10.90 31.32
N GLU A 254 -11.78 -11.69 32.29
CA GLU A 254 -12.67 -12.23 33.30
C GLU A 254 -13.40 -11.04 33.92
N ALA A 255 -14.71 -11.18 34.11
CA ALA A 255 -15.50 -10.24 34.88
C ALA A 255 -14.97 -10.24 36.33
N GLY A 256 -13.90 -9.48 36.57
CA GLY A 256 -13.14 -9.57 37.81
C GLY A 256 -11.78 -8.86 37.82
N SER A 257 -11.16 -8.54 36.67
CA SER A 257 -9.90 -7.78 36.68
C SER A 257 -10.16 -6.28 36.54
N SER A 258 -9.87 -5.55 37.61
CA SER A 258 -10.14 -4.13 37.81
C SER A 258 -9.32 -3.23 36.88
N ALA A 259 -9.82 -3.02 35.66
CA ALA A 259 -9.70 -1.71 35.02
C ALA A 259 -11.04 -1.01 35.26
N SER A 260 -11.12 -0.26 36.36
CA SER A 260 -12.24 0.62 36.70
C SER A 260 -12.30 1.81 35.73
N PHE A 261 -12.59 1.51 34.47
CA PHE A 261 -13.34 2.45 33.65
C PHE A 261 -14.79 2.33 34.11
N PRO A 262 -15.47 3.43 34.49
CA PRO A 262 -16.90 3.40 34.73
C PRO A 262 -17.60 3.12 33.39
N ALA A 263 -17.71 1.85 33.02
CA ALA A 263 -18.54 1.41 31.93
C ALA A 263 -19.99 1.46 32.42
N PHE A 264 -20.77 2.38 31.87
CA PHE A 264 -22.20 2.44 32.16
C PHE A 264 -22.93 1.42 31.29
N LEU A 265 -23.65 0.50 31.93
CA LEU A 265 -24.49 -0.46 31.22
C LEU A 265 -25.74 0.26 30.69
N ILE A 266 -26.05 0.11 29.40
CA ILE A 266 -27.28 0.61 28.79
C ILE A 266 -28.14 -0.59 28.43
N ASP A 267 -29.35 -0.65 28.97
CA ASP A 267 -30.27 -1.78 28.84
C ASP A 267 -31.41 -1.43 27.87
N HIS A 268 -31.46 -2.10 26.71
CA HIS A 268 -32.55 -1.99 25.70
C HIS A 268 -32.88 -0.56 25.21
N ALA A 269 -31.87 0.27 24.91
CA ALA A 269 -32.07 1.63 24.39
C ALA A 269 -32.87 1.67 23.07
N LYS A 270 -33.80 2.63 22.98
CA LYS A 270 -34.59 2.92 21.76
C LYS A 270 -34.41 4.38 21.35
N ASP A 271 -34.49 4.61 20.04
CA ASP A 271 -34.35 5.95 19.48
C ASP A 271 -35.49 6.88 19.95
N GLY A 272 -35.13 8.07 20.44
CA GLY A 272 -36.09 9.08 20.93
C GLY A 272 -36.58 8.93 22.38
N GLU A 273 -36.14 7.90 23.13
CA GLU A 273 -36.51 7.71 24.55
C GLU A 273 -35.44 8.26 25.51
N MET A 274 -35.86 8.72 26.70
CA MET A 274 -34.94 9.20 27.74
C MET A 274 -34.41 8.03 28.56
N LEU A 275 -33.16 8.12 29.03
CA LEU A 275 -32.53 7.11 29.88
C LEU A 275 -32.37 7.65 31.31
N GLN A 276 -32.78 6.88 32.32
CA GLN A 276 -32.51 7.15 33.73
C GLN A 276 -31.78 5.98 34.37
N PHE A 277 -30.80 6.27 35.24
CA PHE A 277 -30.05 5.24 35.95
C PHE A 277 -30.93 4.53 36.98
N SER A 278 -31.08 3.22 36.83
CA SER A 278 -31.73 2.34 37.79
C SER A 278 -30.67 1.68 38.67
N ALA A 279 -30.68 1.99 39.97
CA ALA A 279 -29.79 1.35 40.94
C ALA A 279 -30.05 -0.16 41.07
N GLU A 280 -31.31 -0.60 40.90
CA GLU A 280 -31.68 -2.01 40.96
C GLU A 280 -31.07 -2.82 39.80
N LYS A 281 -30.97 -2.22 38.62
CA LYS A 281 -30.41 -2.86 37.43
C LYS A 281 -28.92 -2.54 37.21
N ALA A 282 -28.36 -1.65 38.02
CA ALA A 282 -27.04 -1.05 37.82
C ALA A 282 -26.82 -0.56 36.37
N ALA A 283 -27.87 -0.03 35.75
CA ALA A 283 -27.91 0.28 34.31
C ALA A 283 -28.80 1.49 34.02
N PHE A 284 -28.55 2.16 32.89
CA PHE A 284 -29.45 3.14 32.32
C PHE A 284 -30.56 2.43 31.54
N THR A 285 -31.81 2.73 31.90
CA THR A 285 -33.01 2.14 31.29
C THR A 285 -33.92 3.21 30.72
N ASN A 286 -34.67 2.87 29.67
CA ASN A 286 -35.64 3.80 29.09
C ASN A 286 -36.72 4.18 30.10
N VAL A 287 -37.03 5.47 30.18
CA VAL A 287 -38.11 6.03 30.98
C VAL A 287 -38.91 7.03 30.17
N ASP A 288 -40.22 7.04 30.38
CA ASP A 288 -41.12 8.00 29.72
C ASP A 288 -41.07 9.40 30.38
N LYS A 289 -40.61 9.46 31.64
CA LYS A 289 -40.41 10.70 32.42
C LYS A 289 -39.25 10.50 33.39
N VAL A 290 -38.44 11.54 33.58
CA VAL A 290 -37.38 11.55 34.59
C VAL A 290 -38.04 11.81 35.95
N GLU A 291 -37.99 10.83 36.85
CA GLU A 291 -38.43 11.01 38.24
C GLU A 291 -37.28 11.67 39.03
N VAL A 292 -37.58 12.72 39.78
CA VAL A 292 -36.63 13.47 40.62
C VAL A 292 -36.70 12.99 42.06
#